data_AF-A0A5C4JCS3-F1
#
_entry.id   AF-A0A5C4JCS3-F1
#
_cell.length_a   1.000
_cell.length_b   1.000
_cell.length_c   1.000
_cell.angle_alpha   90.00
_cell.angle_beta   90.00
_cell.angle_gamma   90.00
#
_symmetry.space_group_name_H-M   'P 1'
#
loop_
_entity.id
_entity.type
_entity.pdbx_description
1 polymer ?
#
loop_
_entity_poly.entity_id
_entity_poly.type
_entity_poly.pdbx_seq_one_letter_code
_entity_poly.pdbx_strand_id
1 'polypeptide(L)'
;MNYLLVDIRENNILALRHFLLEGPEAWVPLKYELQKDDETAAGYVSLLLGAFSVAVRRKFSPVCALADIAGFVAELRVKAEEDTVPLDLVLTEDAIRRAVGARPLMQDSESDDDLTTVLNTKVYVLLHLVAEAGFTRADLEEFVEDVAAYTRDWLAAQRPTPPAYLLSDKPDEARMADRP
;
A
#
# COMPACT_ATOMS: atom_id res chain seq x y z
N MET A 1 -6.24 6.87 -10.33
CA MET A 1 -6.51 7.40 -8.98
C MET A 1 -6.02 8.85 -8.91
N ASN A 2 -6.77 9.78 -8.29
CA ASN A 2 -6.29 11.16 -8.08
C ASN A 2 -5.53 11.27 -6.75
N TYR A 3 -4.21 11.09 -6.78
CA TYR A 3 -3.33 11.08 -5.60
C TYR A 3 -3.29 12.42 -4.83
N LEU A 4 -3.81 13.50 -5.41
CA LEU A 4 -3.91 14.80 -4.74
C LEU A 4 -4.98 14.84 -3.64
N LEU A 5 -6.01 13.99 -3.75
CA LEU A 5 -7.13 13.94 -2.80
C LEU A 5 -7.00 12.83 -1.76
N VAL A 6 -6.00 11.95 -1.91
CA VAL A 6 -5.78 10.85 -0.98
C VAL A 6 -5.03 11.36 0.24
N ASP A 7 -5.68 11.25 1.39
CA ASP A 7 -5.12 11.58 2.69
C ASP A 7 -5.24 10.40 3.67
N ILE A 8 -4.20 10.17 4.46
CA ILE A 8 -4.17 9.11 5.45
C ILE A 8 -4.63 9.66 6.79
N ARG A 9 -5.92 9.44 7.08
CA ARG A 9 -6.58 9.88 8.32
C ARG A 9 -6.44 8.83 9.42
N GLU A 10 -6.61 9.27 10.68
CA GLU A 10 -6.55 8.39 11.86
C GLU A 10 -7.47 7.18 11.74
N ASN A 11 -8.70 7.37 11.25
CA ASN A 11 -9.65 6.27 11.07
C ASN A 11 -9.16 5.19 10.09
N ASN A 12 -8.35 5.56 9.09
CA ASN A 12 -7.76 4.60 8.16
C ASN A 12 -6.70 3.73 8.89
N ILE A 13 -5.93 4.35 9.78
CA ILE A 13 -4.90 3.68 10.60
C ILE A 13 -5.57 2.75 11.62
N LEU A 14 -6.61 3.22 12.31
CA LEU A 14 -7.42 2.39 13.21
C LEU A 14 -7.96 1.17 12.49
N ALA A 15 -8.49 1.35 11.28
CA ALA A 15 -9.04 0.26 10.49
C ALA A 15 -7.98 -0.77 10.08
N LEU A 16 -6.80 -0.31 9.64
CA LEU A 16 -5.69 -1.20 9.34
C LEU A 16 -5.27 -1.98 10.59
N ARG A 17 -5.17 -1.31 11.74
CA ARG A 17 -4.81 -1.96 13.01
C ARG A 17 -5.80 -3.07 13.35
N HIS A 18 -7.11 -2.80 13.32
CA HIS A 18 -8.11 -3.82 13.58
C HIS A 18 -8.04 -4.98 12.57
N PHE A 19 -7.89 -4.67 11.29
CA PHE A 19 -7.77 -5.68 10.24
C PHE A 19 -6.59 -6.64 10.47
N LEU A 20 -5.42 -6.12 10.85
CA LEU A 20 -4.23 -6.94 11.07
C LEU A 20 -4.27 -7.74 12.37
N LEU A 21 -5.02 -7.27 13.37
CA LEU A 21 -5.04 -7.84 14.72
C LEU A 21 -6.17 -8.87 14.89
N GLU A 22 -7.32 -8.60 14.29
CA GLU A 22 -8.55 -9.40 14.43
C GLU A 22 -8.93 -10.12 13.14
N GLY A 23 -8.23 -9.84 12.04
CA GLY A 23 -8.45 -10.46 10.74
C GLY A 23 -9.52 -9.78 9.88
N PRO A 24 -9.82 -10.36 8.70
CA PRO A 24 -10.78 -9.82 7.76
C PRO A 24 -12.19 -9.62 8.31
N GLU A 25 -12.60 -10.35 9.34
CA GLU A 25 -13.91 -10.21 9.96
C GLU A 25 -14.09 -8.86 10.67
N ALA A 26 -13.00 -8.31 11.23
CA ALA A 26 -13.01 -6.99 11.86
C ALA A 26 -13.16 -5.83 10.85
N TRP A 27 -13.01 -6.14 9.56
CA TRP A 27 -13.32 -5.21 8.47
C TRP A 27 -14.82 -4.93 8.33
N VAL A 28 -15.67 -5.92 8.63
CA VAL A 28 -17.11 -5.87 8.31
C VAL A 28 -17.83 -4.68 8.98
N PRO A 29 -17.60 -4.37 10.27
CA PRO A 29 -18.21 -3.20 10.91
C PRO A 29 -17.68 -1.86 10.39
N LEU A 30 -16.43 -1.82 9.92
CA LEU A 30 -15.75 -0.59 9.49
C LEU A 30 -15.99 -0.24 8.02
N LYS A 31 -16.44 -1.22 7.23
CA LYS A 31 -16.66 -1.10 5.78
C LYS A 31 -17.54 0.09 5.41
N TYR A 32 -18.63 0.34 6.12
CA TYR A 32 -19.56 1.44 5.81
C TYR A 32 -18.94 2.82 6.05
N GLU A 33 -18.14 2.98 7.11
CA GLU A 33 -17.43 4.22 7.42
C GLU A 33 -16.30 4.51 6.43
N LEU A 34 -15.62 3.46 5.94
CA LEU A 34 -14.50 3.60 5.02
C LEU A 34 -14.92 3.71 3.57
N GLN A 35 -16.14 3.27 3.23
CA GLN A 35 -16.75 3.43 1.91
C GLN A 35 -17.69 4.65 1.83
N LYS A 36 -17.72 5.50 2.88
CA LYS A 36 -18.63 6.66 2.91
C LYS A 36 -18.29 7.69 1.83
N ASP A 37 -17.03 7.78 1.43
CA ASP A 37 -16.53 8.66 0.38
C ASP A 37 -15.27 8.06 -0.26
N ASP A 38 -15.02 8.44 -1.52
CA ASP A 38 -13.91 7.92 -2.32
C ASP A 38 -12.53 8.24 -1.72
N GLU A 39 -12.38 9.37 -1.03
CA GLU A 39 -11.10 9.78 -0.42
C GLU A 39 -10.75 8.87 0.77
N THR A 40 -11.72 8.62 1.65
CA THR A 40 -11.57 7.73 2.80
C THR A 40 -11.29 6.30 2.33
N ALA A 41 -12.01 5.82 1.31
CA ALA A 41 -11.77 4.52 0.71
C ALA A 41 -10.36 4.42 0.10
N ALA A 42 -9.95 5.43 -0.66
CA ALA A 42 -8.63 5.48 -1.28
C ALA A 42 -7.50 5.56 -0.23
N GLY A 43 -7.72 6.27 0.88
CA GLY A 43 -6.76 6.35 2.00
C GLY A 43 -6.54 4.99 2.66
N TYR A 44 -7.62 4.24 2.90
CA TYR A 44 -7.50 2.89 3.45
C TYR A 44 -6.88 1.89 2.47
N VAL A 45 -7.29 1.89 1.20
CA VAL A 45 -6.67 1.02 0.18
C VAL A 45 -5.18 1.34 0.04
N SER A 46 -4.79 2.61 0.10
CA SER A 46 -3.38 3.00 0.08
C SER A 46 -2.60 2.41 1.26
N LEU A 47 -3.19 2.40 2.46
CA LEU A 47 -2.57 1.77 3.64
C LEU A 47 -2.43 0.24 3.48
N LEU A 48 -3.39 -0.46 2.89
CA LEU A 48 -3.26 -1.91 2.61
C LEU A 48 -2.11 -2.19 1.63
N LEU A 49 -2.00 -1.38 0.57
CA LEU A 49 -0.90 -1.50 -0.40
C LEU A 49 0.45 -1.14 0.23
N GLY A 50 0.47 -0.16 1.13
CA GLY A 50 1.63 0.18 1.95
C GLY A 50 2.03 -0.94 2.89
N ALA A 51 1.08 -1.53 3.61
CA ALA A 51 1.27 -2.65 4.52
C ALA A 51 1.88 -3.85 3.79
N PHE A 52 1.32 -4.21 2.65
CA PHE A 52 1.89 -5.22 1.77
C PHE A 52 3.35 -4.90 1.41
N SER A 53 3.61 -3.68 0.95
CA SER A 53 4.96 -3.27 0.54
C SER A 53 5.97 -3.33 1.68
N VAL A 54 5.61 -2.85 2.87
CA VAL A 54 6.47 -2.87 4.07
C VAL A 54 6.69 -4.31 4.54
N ALA A 55 5.66 -5.13 4.62
CA ALA A 55 5.78 -6.53 5.04
C ALA A 55 6.70 -7.33 4.10
N VAL A 56 6.49 -7.20 2.79
CA VAL A 56 7.32 -7.85 1.77
C VAL A 56 8.76 -7.37 1.86
N ARG A 57 9.00 -6.06 1.98
CA ARG A 57 10.36 -5.53 2.12
C ARG A 57 11.04 -6.02 3.39
N ARG A 58 10.33 -6.09 4.52
CA ARG A 58 10.87 -6.65 5.78
C ARG A 58 11.26 -8.12 5.62
N LYS A 59 10.44 -8.93 4.92
CA LYS A 59 10.70 -10.35 4.67
C LYS A 59 11.94 -10.61 3.80
N PHE A 60 12.13 -9.81 2.75
CA PHE A 60 13.14 -10.06 1.71
C PHE A 60 14.36 -9.12 1.76
N SER A 61 14.41 -8.17 2.71
CA SER A 61 15.56 -7.28 2.92
C SER A 61 16.70 -7.99 3.67
N PRO A 62 17.98 -7.59 3.48
CA PRO A 62 18.47 -6.60 2.52
C PRO A 62 18.87 -7.21 1.16
N VAL A 63 19.00 -8.53 1.08
CA VAL A 63 19.38 -9.25 -0.13
C VAL A 63 18.27 -10.23 -0.45
N CYS A 64 17.62 -10.02 -1.59
CA CYS A 64 16.55 -10.88 -2.10
C CYS A 64 17.03 -11.57 -3.37
N ALA A 65 17.14 -12.90 -3.35
CA ALA A 65 17.29 -13.65 -4.59
C ALA A 65 15.89 -13.92 -5.19
N LEU A 66 15.77 -13.89 -6.52
CA LEU A 66 14.52 -14.24 -7.21
C LEU A 66 14.06 -15.67 -6.87
N ALA A 67 14.99 -16.57 -6.55
CA ALA A 67 14.70 -17.92 -6.09
C ALA A 67 13.98 -17.93 -4.73
N ASP A 68 14.29 -17.00 -3.83
CA ASP A 68 13.64 -16.88 -2.52
C ASP A 68 12.18 -16.45 -2.69
N ILE A 69 11.92 -15.52 -3.62
CA ILE A 69 10.56 -15.11 -3.97
C ILE A 69 9.77 -16.30 -4.55
N ALA A 70 10.34 -17.03 -5.50
CA ALA A 70 9.68 -18.18 -6.11
C ALA A 70 9.40 -19.30 -5.09
N GLY A 71 10.33 -19.55 -4.17
CA GLY A 71 10.16 -20.49 -3.06
C GLY A 71 9.01 -20.07 -2.14
N PHE A 72 8.96 -18.79 -1.75
CA PHE A 72 7.87 -18.26 -0.94
C PHE A 72 6.50 -18.32 -1.65
N VAL A 73 6.44 -18.03 -2.95
CA VAL A 73 5.18 -18.17 -3.72
C VAL A 73 4.73 -19.63 -3.81
N ALA A 74 5.67 -20.59 -3.87
CA ALA A 74 5.33 -22.01 -3.79
C ALA A 74 4.79 -22.42 -2.42
N GLU A 75 5.33 -21.87 -1.32
CA GLU A 75 4.79 -22.07 0.03
C GLU A 75 3.38 -21.49 0.16
N LEU A 76 3.17 -20.26 -0.34
CA LEU A 76 1.85 -19.61 -0.36
C LEU A 76 0.83 -20.43 -1.15
N ARG A 77 1.23 -21.05 -2.26
CA ARG A 77 0.35 -21.93 -3.04
C ARG A 77 -0.19 -23.08 -2.19
N VAL A 78 0.70 -23.76 -1.44
CA VAL A 78 0.30 -24.88 -0.58
C VAL A 78 -0.70 -24.42 0.47
N LYS A 79 -0.45 -23.26 1.09
CA LYS A 79 -1.39 -22.65 2.05
C LYS A 79 -2.71 -22.23 1.43
N ALA A 80 -2.68 -21.64 0.25
CA ALA A 80 -3.89 -21.24 -0.45
C ALA A 80 -4.75 -22.46 -0.84
N GLU A 81 -4.13 -23.58 -1.20
CA GLU A 81 -4.82 -24.85 -1.44
C GLU A 81 -5.47 -25.40 -0.16
N GLU A 82 -4.79 -25.33 1.00
CA GLU A 82 -5.34 -25.70 2.32
C GLU A 82 -6.55 -24.81 2.70
N ASP A 83 -6.46 -23.51 2.43
CA ASP A 83 -7.49 -22.51 2.75
C ASP A 83 -8.60 -22.41 1.68
N THR A 84 -8.51 -23.16 0.57
CA THR A 84 -9.39 -23.07 -0.61
C THR A 84 -9.46 -21.68 -1.25
N VAL A 85 -8.39 -20.90 -1.12
CA VAL A 85 -8.26 -19.56 -1.68
C VAL A 85 -7.69 -19.64 -3.10
N PRO A 86 -8.36 -19.10 -4.12
CA PRO A 86 -7.78 -19.02 -5.45
C PRO A 86 -6.63 -18.01 -5.47
N LEU A 87 -5.41 -18.48 -5.73
CA LEU A 87 -4.21 -17.64 -5.80
C LEU A 87 -3.59 -17.73 -7.20
N ASP A 88 -3.53 -16.59 -7.89
CA ASP A 88 -2.74 -16.47 -9.12
C ASP A 88 -1.26 -16.31 -8.78
N LEU A 89 -0.46 -17.32 -9.11
CA LEU A 89 0.96 -17.38 -8.76
C LEU A 89 1.79 -16.34 -9.51
N VAL A 90 1.45 -16.06 -10.78
CA VAL A 90 2.19 -15.10 -11.60
C VAL A 90 1.94 -13.68 -11.08
N LEU A 91 0.67 -13.36 -10.79
CA LEU A 91 0.29 -12.08 -10.21
C LEU A 91 0.91 -11.89 -8.83
N THR A 92 0.90 -12.95 -8.00
CA THR A 92 1.49 -12.92 -6.66
C THR A 92 3.00 -12.64 -6.72
N GLU A 93 3.72 -13.37 -7.57
CA GLU A 93 5.15 -13.19 -7.73
C GLU A 93 5.49 -11.80 -8.29
N ASP A 94 4.74 -11.33 -9.29
CA ASP A 94 4.93 -10.00 -9.88
C ASP A 94 4.71 -8.89 -8.83
N ALA A 95 3.66 -9.00 -8.01
CA ALA A 95 3.39 -8.06 -6.93
C ALA A 95 4.53 -7.99 -5.91
N ILE A 96 5.09 -9.13 -5.51
CA ILE A 96 6.21 -9.20 -4.57
C ILE A 96 7.47 -8.60 -5.19
N ARG A 97 7.80 -8.98 -6.44
CA ARG A 97 8.95 -8.44 -7.17
C ARG A 97 8.90 -6.92 -7.26
N ARG A 98 7.74 -6.35 -7.58
CA ARG A 98 7.54 -4.89 -7.62
C ARG A 98 7.77 -4.25 -6.25
N ALA A 99 7.25 -4.84 -5.18
CA ALA A 99 7.40 -4.29 -3.84
C ALA A 99 8.88 -4.22 -3.39
N VAL A 100 9.70 -5.20 -3.77
CA VAL A 100 11.15 -5.21 -3.48
C VAL A 100 12.02 -4.51 -4.54
N GLY A 101 11.42 -3.95 -5.59
CA GLY A 101 12.15 -3.31 -6.68
C GLY A 101 12.92 -4.28 -7.60
N ALA A 102 12.56 -5.56 -7.59
CA ALA A 102 13.09 -6.56 -8.52
C ALA A 102 12.44 -6.44 -9.91
N ARG A 103 13.05 -7.09 -10.91
CA ARG A 103 12.53 -7.08 -12.28
C ARG A 103 11.12 -7.69 -12.31
N PRO A 104 10.09 -6.95 -12.77
CA PRO A 104 8.73 -7.47 -12.86
C PRO A 104 8.64 -8.58 -13.91
N LEU A 105 7.65 -9.46 -13.75
CA LEU A 105 7.30 -10.50 -14.70
C LEU A 105 6.36 -9.98 -15.79
N MET A 106 5.42 -9.12 -15.41
CA MET A 106 4.43 -8.53 -16.32
C MET A 106 4.82 -7.11 -16.67
N GLN A 107 4.65 -6.69 -17.93
CA GLN A 107 4.91 -5.30 -18.33
C GLN A 107 3.80 -4.37 -17.85
N ASP A 108 2.53 -4.78 -18.01
CA ASP A 108 1.33 -3.98 -17.73
C ASP A 108 0.37 -4.71 -16.79
N SER A 109 0.82 -5.06 -15.57
CA SER A 109 -0.02 -5.77 -14.57
C SER A 109 -1.27 -4.98 -14.11
N GLU A 110 -1.47 -3.76 -14.60
CA GLU A 110 -2.63 -2.91 -14.25
C GLU A 110 -3.65 -2.77 -15.39
N SER A 111 -3.37 -3.27 -16.62
CA SER A 111 -4.25 -2.98 -17.76
C SER A 111 -5.37 -4.00 -18.00
N ASP A 112 -5.21 -5.26 -17.58
CA ASP A 112 -6.19 -6.33 -17.82
C ASP A 112 -6.65 -7.09 -16.56
N ASP A 113 -5.95 -6.97 -15.43
CA ASP A 113 -6.33 -7.65 -14.20
C ASP A 113 -7.40 -6.86 -13.43
N ASP A 114 -8.44 -7.55 -12.93
CA ASP A 114 -9.43 -6.95 -12.04
C ASP A 114 -8.72 -6.41 -10.79
N LEU A 115 -8.83 -5.09 -10.56
CA LEU A 115 -8.32 -4.39 -9.37
C LEU A 115 -8.67 -5.12 -8.06
N THR A 116 -9.83 -5.77 -8.03
CA THR A 116 -10.28 -6.58 -6.89
C THR A 116 -9.39 -7.80 -6.69
N THR A 117 -9.03 -8.51 -7.77
CA THR A 117 -8.13 -9.66 -7.74
C THR A 117 -6.74 -9.25 -7.26
N VAL A 118 -6.17 -8.17 -7.82
CA VAL A 118 -4.87 -7.65 -7.41
C VAL A 118 -4.84 -7.29 -5.92
N LEU A 119 -5.89 -6.62 -5.44
CA LEU A 119 -5.99 -6.25 -4.03
C LEU A 119 -6.11 -7.48 -3.13
N ASN A 120 -6.99 -8.43 -3.48
CA ASN A 120 -7.19 -9.66 -2.70
C ASN A 120 -5.90 -10.49 -2.62
N THR A 121 -5.15 -10.62 -3.73
CA THR A 121 -3.84 -11.28 -3.73
C THR A 121 -2.88 -10.60 -2.77
N LYS A 122 -2.73 -9.27 -2.83
CA LYS A 122 -1.84 -8.53 -1.92
C LYS A 122 -2.26 -8.65 -0.46
N VAL A 123 -3.56 -8.64 -0.19
CA VAL A 123 -4.11 -8.83 1.16
C VAL A 123 -3.83 -10.23 1.68
N TYR A 124 -4.00 -11.28 0.85
CA TYR A 124 -3.69 -12.65 1.24
C TYR A 124 -2.21 -12.80 1.64
N VAL A 125 -1.29 -12.28 0.81
CA VAL A 125 0.15 -12.27 1.10
C VAL A 125 0.46 -11.50 2.38
N LEU A 126 -0.17 -10.32 2.57
CA LEU A 126 0.01 -9.51 3.77
C LEU A 126 -0.39 -10.29 5.04
N LEU A 127 -1.57 -10.90 5.06
CA LEU A 127 -2.04 -11.65 6.21
C LEU A 127 -1.15 -12.85 6.50
N HIS A 128 -0.66 -13.54 5.46
CA HIS A 128 0.29 -14.63 5.62
C HIS A 128 1.60 -14.15 6.26
N LEU A 129 2.18 -13.06 5.76
CA LEU A 129 3.43 -12.50 6.32
C LEU A 129 3.27 -11.99 7.75
N VAL A 130 2.13 -11.38 8.06
CA VAL A 130 1.82 -10.90 9.43
C VAL A 130 1.65 -12.08 10.39
N ALA A 131 0.96 -13.14 9.96
CA ALA A 131 0.83 -14.37 10.74
C ALA A 131 2.18 -15.06 10.95
N GLU A 132 3.02 -15.13 9.92
CA GLU A 132 4.37 -15.70 9.99
C GLU A 132 5.30 -14.90 10.92
N ALA A 133 5.21 -13.56 10.90
CA ALA A 133 6.03 -12.68 11.73
C ALA A 133 5.77 -12.83 13.23
N GLY A 134 4.59 -13.34 13.62
CA GLY A 134 4.26 -13.61 15.02
C GLY A 134 4.32 -12.36 15.91
N PHE A 135 3.88 -11.20 15.40
CA PHE A 135 4.00 -9.92 16.08
C PHE A 135 3.41 -9.95 17.49
N THR A 136 4.13 -9.35 18.44
CA THR A 136 3.50 -8.89 19.68
C THR A 136 2.63 -7.67 19.40
N ARG A 137 1.80 -7.28 20.36
CA ARG A 137 1.01 -6.04 20.26
C ARG A 137 1.89 -4.80 20.02
N ALA A 138 3.08 -4.76 20.62
CA ALA A 138 4.00 -3.64 20.44
C ALA A 138 4.61 -3.65 19.02
N ASP A 139 5.05 -4.81 18.54
CA ASP A 139 5.62 -4.93 17.20
C ASP A 139 4.61 -4.60 16.10
N LEU A 140 3.34 -4.96 16.32
CA LEU A 140 2.26 -4.63 15.39
C LEU A 140 1.99 -3.13 15.35
N GLU A 141 2.07 -2.44 16.49
CA GLU A 141 1.91 -0.98 16.53
C GLU A 141 3.03 -0.29 15.76
N GLU A 142 4.29 -0.69 16.01
CA GLU A 142 5.45 -0.18 15.27
C GLU A 142 5.33 -0.49 13.76
N PHE A 143 4.85 -1.69 13.40
CA PHE A 143 4.55 -2.02 12.01
C PHE A 143 3.51 -1.06 11.40
N VAL A 144 2.42 -0.77 12.10
CA VAL A 144 1.37 0.13 11.61
C VAL A 144 1.90 1.57 11.46
N GLU A 145 2.74 2.04 12.38
CA GLU A 145 3.39 3.35 12.28
C GLU A 145 4.31 3.43 11.05
N ASP A 146 5.15 2.42 10.83
CA ASP A 146 6.02 2.32 9.65
C ASP A 146 5.22 2.30 8.35
N VAL A 147 4.11 1.57 8.32
CA VAL A 147 3.20 1.53 7.16
C VAL A 147 2.60 2.89 6.89
N ALA A 148 2.14 3.59 7.92
CA ALA A 148 1.58 4.92 7.77
C ALA A 148 2.63 5.91 7.25
N ALA A 149 3.85 5.88 7.78
CA ALA A 149 4.96 6.70 7.30
C ALA A 149 5.31 6.40 5.85
N TYR A 150 5.57 5.13 5.53
CA TYR A 150 5.88 4.67 4.18
C TYR A 150 4.81 5.09 3.16
N THR A 151 3.53 4.91 3.51
CA THR A 151 2.43 5.21 2.60
C THR A 151 2.29 6.71 2.36
N ARG A 152 2.50 7.54 3.38
CA ARG A 152 2.52 9.01 3.21
C ARG A 152 3.64 9.43 2.27
N ASP A 153 4.84 8.90 2.44
CA ASP A 153 5.99 9.21 1.59
C ASP A 153 5.75 8.76 0.14
N TRP A 154 5.19 7.56 -0.04
CA TRP A 154 4.84 7.03 -1.37
C TRP A 154 3.75 7.86 -2.05
N LEU A 155 2.72 8.28 -1.33
CA LEU A 155 1.68 9.18 -1.86
C LEU A 155 2.27 10.54 -2.24
N ALA A 156 3.14 11.10 -1.38
CA ALA A 156 3.81 12.37 -1.64
C ALA A 156 4.68 12.32 -2.91
N ALA A 157 5.41 11.22 -3.13
CA ALA A 157 6.24 11.02 -4.31
C ALA A 157 5.44 10.94 -5.63
N GLN A 158 4.15 10.56 -5.56
CA GLN A 158 3.27 10.47 -6.72
C GLN A 158 2.48 11.76 -6.99
N ARG A 159 2.47 12.70 -6.05
CA ARG A 159 1.82 14.00 -6.29
C ARG A 159 2.66 14.77 -7.32
N PRO A 160 2.05 15.31 -8.38
CA PRO A 160 2.77 16.14 -9.33
C PRO A 160 3.41 17.31 -8.58
N THR A 161 4.70 17.55 -8.82
CA THR A 161 5.35 18.76 -8.33
C THR A 161 4.60 19.97 -8.90
N PRO A 162 4.06 20.88 -8.07
CA PRO A 162 3.40 22.07 -8.60
C PRO A 162 4.41 22.84 -9.47
N PRO A 163 4.03 23.23 -10.69
CA PRO A 163 4.97 23.89 -11.58
C PRO A 163 5.44 25.21 -10.97
N ALA A 164 6.72 25.54 -11.19
CA ALA A 164 7.44 26.62 -10.50
C ALA A 164 6.78 28.01 -10.61
N TYR A 165 5.89 28.23 -11.58
CA TYR A 165 5.14 29.49 -11.74
C TYR A 165 3.99 29.70 -10.74
N LEU A 166 3.60 28.67 -9.97
CA LEU A 166 2.63 28.80 -8.87
C LEU A 166 3.28 29.18 -7.53
N LEU A 167 4.61 29.19 -7.47
CA LEU A 167 5.39 29.59 -6.29
C LEU A 167 5.87 31.06 -6.35
N SER A 168 5.54 31.77 -7.44
CA SER A 168 5.90 33.16 -7.68
C SER A 168 4.76 34.14 -7.41
N ASP A 169 4.01 33.95 -6.32
CA ASP A 169 3.16 35.01 -5.75
C ASP A 169 3.89 35.67 -4.58
N LYS A 170 4.97 36.39 -4.91
CA LYS A 170 5.28 37.61 -4.16
C LYS A 170 4.73 38.78 -4.98
N PRO A 171 3.81 39.59 -4.43
CA PRO A 171 3.40 40.80 -5.13
C PRO A 171 4.65 41.68 -5.29
N ASP A 172 4.95 42.00 -6.54
CA ASP A 172 6.01 42.93 -6.91
C ASP A 172 5.55 44.35 -6.52
N GLU A 173 5.68 44.69 -5.23
CA GLU A 173 5.33 46.01 -4.66
C GLU A 173 6.19 47.15 -5.22
N ALA A 174 7.14 46.88 -6.13
CA ALA A 174 8.06 47.88 -6.65
C ALA A 174 7.56 48.67 -7.87
N ARG A 175 6.35 48.42 -8.40
CA ARG A 175 5.90 49.01 -9.69
C ARG A 175 4.80 50.08 -9.65
N MET A 176 4.49 50.65 -8.49
CA MET A 176 3.54 51.78 -8.37
C MET A 176 4.15 53.07 -7.81
N ALA A 177 5.46 53.28 -7.96
CA ALA A 177 6.12 54.54 -7.61
C ALA A 177 6.86 55.12 -8.83
N ASP A 178 6.17 55.29 -9.96
CA ASP A 178 6.57 56.27 -10.98
C ASP A 178 5.47 56.40 -12.05
N ARG A 179 4.52 57.29 -11.80
CA ARG A 179 3.89 58.06 -12.87
C ARG A 179 3.68 59.50 -12.40
N PRO A 180 4.31 60.49 -13.05
CA PRO A 180 3.99 61.90 -12.86
C PRO A 180 2.61 62.25 -13.42
#